data_AF-A0A916SDA7-F1
#
_entry.id   AF-A0A916SDA7-F1
#
_cell.length_a   1.000
_cell.length_b   1.000
_cell.length_c   1.000
_cell.angle_alpha   90.00
_cell.angle_beta   90.00
_cell.angle_gamma   90.00
#
_symmetry.space_group_name_H-M   'P 1'
#
loop_
_entity.id
_entity.type
_entity.pdbx_description
1 polymer ?
#
loop_
_entity_poly.entity_id
_entity_poly.type
_entity_poly.pdbx_seq_one_letter_code
_entity_poly.pdbx_strand_id
1 'polypeptide(L)' 'MRAGLGHLRLSPKTFWSMTPRELAAALGLGEREANAPSRQTLDALMRAFPDE' A
#
# COMPACT_ATOMS: atom_id res chain seq x y z
N MET A 1 3.14 13.15 -9.71
CA MET A 1 4.27 13.90 -9.11
C MET A 1 3.86 15.03 -8.14
N ARG A 2 2.57 15.22 -7.81
CA ARG A 2 2.12 16.26 -6.85
C ARG A 2 2.24 15.83 -5.37
N ALA A 3 2.15 14.52 -5.11
CA ALA A 3 2.17 13.96 -3.76
C ALA A 3 3.52 14.15 -3.03
N GLY A 4 4.66 13.92 -3.71
CA GLY A 4 6.00 14.02 -3.09
C GLY A 4 6.56 15.45 -2.97
N LEU A 5 6.60 16.18 -4.08
CA LEU A 5 7.24 17.52 -4.16
C LEU A 5 6.32 18.67 -3.73
N GLY A 6 5.01 18.43 -3.65
CA GLY A 6 4.00 19.43 -3.27
C GLY A 6 3.51 19.26 -1.83
N HIS A 7 2.95 18.10 -1.49
CA HIS A 7 2.33 17.87 -0.18
C HIS A 7 3.34 17.58 0.94
N LEU A 8 4.39 16.82 0.65
CA LEU A 8 5.41 16.46 1.66
C LEU A 8 6.58 17.45 1.75
N ARG A 9 6.65 18.43 0.83
CA ARG A 9 7.73 19.44 0.74
C ARG A 9 9.14 18.86 0.80
N LEU A 10 9.31 17.64 0.29
CA LEU A 10 10.61 16.96 0.25
C LEU A 10 11.46 17.50 -0.90
N SER A 11 12.77 17.58 -0.68
CA SER A 11 13.70 17.79 -1.79
C SER A 11 13.59 16.60 -2.78
N PRO A 12 13.83 16.82 -4.09
CA PRO A 12 13.81 15.72 -5.06
C PRO A 12 14.76 14.58 -4.68
N LYS A 13 15.94 14.90 -4.15
CA LYS A 13 16.93 13.91 -3.71
C LYS A 13 16.38 13.03 -2.59
N THR A 14 15.76 13.64 -1.58
CA THR A 14 15.16 12.92 -0.45
C THR A 14 14.00 12.04 -0.91
N PHE A 15 13.12 12.57 -1.77
CA PHE A 15 11.98 11.82 -2.29
C PHE A 15 12.42 10.56 -3.05
N TRP A 16 13.44 10.69 -3.91
CA TRP A 16 13.94 9.56 -4.71
C TRP A 16 14.79 8.55 -3.93
N SER A 17 15.30 8.92 -2.75
CA SER A 17 16.03 7.98 -1.89
C SER A 17 15.13 7.16 -0.94
N MET A 18 13.84 7.50 -0.85
CA MET A 18 12.91 6.79 0.04
C MET A 18 12.59 5.39 -0.48
N THR A 19 12.47 4.45 0.45
CA THR A 19 11.91 3.13 0.16
C THR A 19 10.39 3.22 -0.06
N PRO A 20 9.76 2.26 -0.76
CA PRO A 20 8.32 2.22 -0.91
C PRO A 20 7.56 2.21 0.43
N ARG A 21 8.12 1.61 1.48
CA ARG A 21 7.53 1.60 2.84
C ARG A 21 7.55 2.97 3.49
N GLU A 22 8.65 3.70 3.38
CA GLU A 22 8.77 5.07 3.89
C GLU A 22 7.87 6.02 3.12
N LEU A 23 7.77 5.85 1.80
CA LEU A 23 6.86 6.64 0.96
C LEU A 23 5.39 6.39 1.35
N ALA A 24 5.00 5.13 1.54
CA ALA A 24 3.64 4.79 1.98
C ALA A 24 3.33 5.40 3.36
N ALA A 25 4.28 5.35 4.30
CA ALA A 25 4.11 5.98 5.62
C ALA A 25 3.95 7.50 5.52
N ALA A 26 4.80 8.17 4.73
CA ALA A 26 4.73 9.63 4.54
C ALA A 26 3.41 10.07 3.87
N LEU A 27 2.85 9.24 3.00
CA LEU A 27 1.58 9.49 2.32
C LEU A 27 0.34 9.07 3.13
N GLY A 28 0.51 8.54 4.35
CA GLY A 28 -0.62 8.02 5.13
C GLY A 28 -1.26 6.77 4.53
N LEU A 29 -0.58 6.07 3.61
CA LEU A 29 -1.02 4.83 2.98
C LEU A 29 -0.66 3.59 3.82
N GLY A 30 -0.25 3.80 5.08
CA GLY A 30 0.19 2.76 6.00
C GLY A 30 -0.93 1.94 6.63
N GLU A 31 -2.18 2.40 6.50
CA GLU A 31 -3.33 1.58 6.86
C GLU A 31 -3.49 0.50 5.80
N ARG A 32 -3.19 -0.73 6.20
CA ARG A 32 -3.55 -1.94 5.45
C ARG A 32 -5.03 -1.81 5.12
N GLU A 33 -5.40 -1.83 3.84
CA GLU A 33 -6.82 -1.77 3.46
C GLU A 33 -7.59 -2.76 4.33
N ALA A 34 -8.52 -2.24 5.14
CA ALA A 34 -9.38 -3.05 6.00
C ALA A 34 -10.27 -4.02 5.20
N ASN A 35 -10.25 -3.89 3.87
CA ASN A 35 -11.00 -4.68 2.91
C ASN A 35 -10.26 -5.93 2.42
N ALA A 36 -9.02 -6.18 2.85
CA ALA A 36 -8.34 -7.42 2.53
C ALA A 36 -9.04 -8.60 3.24
N PRO A 37 -9.38 -9.70 2.53
CA PRO A 37 -9.98 -10.87 3.17
C PRO A 37 -9.01 -11.44 4.21
N SER A 38 -9.57 -11.90 5.33
CA SER A 38 -8.79 -12.69 6.29
C SER A 38 -8.25 -13.96 5.61
N ARG A 39 -7.19 -14.56 6.18
CA ARG A 39 -6.68 -15.85 5.68
C ARG A 39 -7.81 -16.88 5.59
N GLN A 40 -8.64 -16.97 6.62
CA GLN A 40 -9.78 -17.89 6.67
C GLN A 40 -10.82 -17.60 5.57
N THR A 41 -11.08 -16.32 5.29
CA THR A 41 -12.00 -15.89 4.22
C THR A 41 -11.46 -16.28 2.85
N LEU A 42 -10.16 -16.06 2.62
CA LEU A 42 -9.50 -16.47 1.38
C LEU A 42 -9.57 -18.00 1.19
N ASP A 43 -9.27 -18.78 2.23
CA ASP A 43 -9.34 -20.24 2.18
C ASP A 43 -10.77 -20.77 1.94
N ALA A 44 -11.80 -20.02 2.39
CA ALA A 44 -13.20 -20.32 2.08
C ALA A 44 -13.53 -20.01 0.61
N LEU A 45 -13.07 -18.88 0.09
CA LEU A 45 -13.28 -18.49 -1.31
C LEU A 45 -12.64 -19.49 -2.27
N MET A 46 -11.39 -19.91 -2.02
CA MET A 46 -10.70 -20.89 -2.87
C MET A 46 -11.42 -22.24 -2.93
N ARG A 47 -12.07 -22.65 -1.84
CA ARG A 47 -12.90 -23.88 -1.82
C ARG A 47 -14.24 -23.70 -2.53
N ALA A 48 -14.82 -22.50 -2.47
CA ALA A 48 -16.11 -22.21 -3.09
C ALA A 48 -16.01 -22.00 -4.60
N PHE A 49 -14.87 -21.49 -5.08
CA PHE A 49 -14.60 -21.18 -6.49
C PHE A 49 -13.26 -21.82 -6.90
N PRO A 50 -13.22 -23.14 -7.14
CA PRO A 50 -12.02 -23.80 -7.65
C PRO A 50 -11.72 -23.34 -9.09
N ASP A 51 -10.44 -23.21 -9.43
CA ASP A 51 -9.94 -22.68 -10.72
C ASP A 51 -10.11 -23.66 -11.92
N GLU A 52 -10.91 -24.73 -11.77
CA GLU A 52 -11.13 -25.76 -12.80
C GLU A 52 -12.09 -25.32 -13.92
#